data_AF-A0A1B6MN35-F1
#
_entry.id   AF-A0A1B6MN35-F1
#
_cell.length_a   1.000
_cell.length_b   1.000
_cell.length_c   1.000
_cell.angle_alpha   90.00
_cell.angle_beta   90.00
_cell.angle_gamma   90.00
#
_symmetry.space_group_name_H-M   'P 1'
#
loop_
_entity.id
_entity.type
_entity.pdbx_description
1 polymer ?
#
loop_
_entity_poly.entity_id
_entity_poly.type
_entity_poly.pdbx_seq_one_letter_code
_entity_poly.pdbx_strand_id
1 'polypeptide(L)'
;KKRFDKWKSKFSQIISRNLNNLFIHLRNDAGEQAATLPTLPKHTTLHQELTAYTELMHWCKVMDRKAYTLLTKVYTNCLGEIYTRDIQKFLENSKQQISGVNTLVGREDKLRNTNWGLLGVEREQWGSECDPSERLRFDHILEKVLAQLEPVCLSEQNFCVSFFQLDVLSPTTKNTQTTLDGLAVDNRPESDAVVLPQKRIEKQVNEEVRRMMADIFGCIEPELVNFINYHEKLDSIYCMYALVRFSQHVMSAQDTGSFLSMTFGSVLVQVKRNYDRYMQAQLSSIKESKVNRKSKCGILPFVANFEEFANHAELVFKDTERRADLDKWYVKLVTAMFEVIPSLATDHHKTPSEVVKMENFHHMFSLLSQLKISVLDAHKKEAKQKYNDALKAYVTRYFGRPLEKLNQFFDGVQAKVAQGVKESEISYQMAFSKQELRKVIREYPGREVRKGLNDLYKKVEKHLCEEENLLQVVWRAMQEEFIQQYKYIENLIQRCYPGSMITLDFSIEDILHFFSEIARSH
;
A
#
# COMPACT_ATOMS: atom_id res chain seq x y z
N LYS A 1 -52.60 3.82 50.23
CA LYS A 1 -51.13 3.91 49.99
C LYS A 1 -50.44 2.53 50.17
N LYS A 2 -50.23 2.03 51.40
CA LYS A 2 -49.57 0.72 51.66
C LYS A 2 -50.12 -0.50 50.88
N ARG A 3 -51.45 -0.61 50.65
CA ARG A 3 -52.04 -1.71 49.85
C ARG A 3 -51.70 -1.60 48.35
N PHE A 4 -51.72 -0.39 47.80
CA PHE A 4 -51.34 -0.14 46.41
C PHE A 4 -49.84 -0.39 46.18
N ASP A 5 -48.98 -0.03 47.14
CA ASP A 5 -47.55 -0.35 47.06
C ASP A 5 -47.30 -1.87 47.07
N LYS A 6 -48.06 -2.63 47.87
CA LYS A 6 -48.01 -4.09 47.91
C LYS A 6 -48.50 -4.73 46.59
N TRP A 7 -49.56 -4.21 45.99
CA TRP A 7 -50.06 -4.70 44.69
C TRP A 7 -49.13 -4.34 43.54
N LYS A 8 -48.59 -3.12 43.53
CA LYS A 8 -47.55 -2.68 42.60
C LYS A 8 -46.33 -3.60 42.64
N SER A 9 -45.82 -3.90 43.84
CA SER A 9 -44.66 -4.79 44.00
C SER A 9 -44.95 -6.22 43.52
N LYS A 10 -46.14 -6.77 43.83
CA LYS A 10 -46.55 -8.10 43.33
C LYS A 10 -46.69 -8.13 41.81
N PHE A 11 -47.30 -7.11 41.20
CA PHE A 11 -47.48 -7.02 39.76
C PHE A 11 -46.14 -6.86 39.03
N SER A 12 -45.26 -6.00 39.55
CA SER A 12 -43.87 -5.85 39.06
C SER A 12 -43.13 -7.19 39.08
N GLN A 13 -43.18 -7.94 40.19
CA GLN A 13 -42.54 -9.26 40.30
C GLN A 13 -43.08 -10.28 39.28
N ILE A 14 -44.39 -10.27 39.02
CA ILE A 14 -45.01 -11.17 38.03
C ILE A 14 -44.54 -10.81 36.62
N ILE A 15 -44.56 -9.51 36.26
CA ILE A 15 -44.08 -9.03 34.95
C ILE A 15 -42.61 -9.38 34.78
N SER A 16 -41.75 -9.05 35.76
CA SER A 16 -40.32 -9.32 35.66
C SER A 16 -40.02 -10.80 35.52
N ARG A 17 -40.72 -11.66 36.26
CA ARG A 17 -40.56 -13.11 36.12
C ARG A 17 -41.00 -13.60 34.74
N ASN A 18 -42.13 -13.11 34.23
CA ASN A 18 -42.64 -13.51 32.92
C ASN A 18 -41.71 -13.07 31.79
N LEU A 19 -41.30 -11.80 31.76
CA LEU A 19 -40.39 -11.27 30.76
C LEU A 19 -39.01 -11.92 30.81
N ASN A 20 -38.48 -12.18 32.01
CA ASN A 20 -37.22 -12.90 32.17
C ASN A 20 -37.31 -14.32 31.58
N ASN A 21 -38.38 -15.05 31.90
CA ASN A 21 -38.61 -16.39 31.34
C ASN A 21 -38.78 -16.35 29.82
N LEU A 22 -39.48 -15.33 29.29
CA LEU A 22 -39.67 -15.13 27.86
C LEU A 22 -38.34 -14.86 27.15
N PHE A 23 -37.48 -13.98 27.68
CA PHE A 23 -36.15 -13.73 27.10
C PHE A 23 -35.29 -15.00 27.05
N ILE A 24 -35.34 -15.82 28.11
CA ILE A 24 -34.60 -17.09 28.16
C ILE A 24 -35.18 -18.11 27.17
N HIS A 25 -36.51 -18.20 27.04
CA HIS A 25 -37.16 -19.09 26.07
C HIS A 25 -36.79 -18.70 24.63
N LEU A 26 -36.90 -17.42 24.32
CA LEU A 26 -36.58 -16.86 23.01
C LEU A 26 -35.10 -17.09 22.63
N ARG A 27 -34.20 -17.04 23.60
CA ARG A 27 -32.79 -17.40 23.39
C ARG A 27 -32.61 -18.85 22.96
N ASN A 28 -33.34 -19.78 23.59
CA ASN A 28 -33.22 -21.20 23.30
C ASN A 28 -33.79 -21.54 21.91
N ASP A 29 -34.95 -20.98 21.56
CA ASP A 29 -35.59 -21.20 20.25
C ASP A 29 -34.78 -20.61 19.09
N ALA A 30 -34.20 -19.42 19.27
CA ALA A 30 -33.29 -18.82 18.29
C ALA A 30 -32.00 -19.64 18.11
N GLY A 31 -31.70 -20.58 19.02
CA GLY A 31 -30.58 -21.51 18.91
C GLY A 31 -30.73 -22.58 17.85
N GLU A 32 -31.95 -22.98 17.55
CA GLU A 32 -32.22 -24.10 16.63
C GLU A 32 -32.28 -23.65 15.16
N GLN A 33 -32.64 -22.40 14.90
CA GLN A 33 -32.83 -21.87 13.53
C GLN A 33 -31.53 -21.40 12.83
N ALA A 34 -30.42 -21.29 13.55
CA ALA A 34 -29.17 -20.70 13.06
C ALA A 34 -28.28 -21.62 12.19
N ALA A 35 -28.79 -22.76 11.71
CA ALA A 35 -27.96 -23.82 11.15
C ALA A 35 -27.54 -23.64 9.68
N THR A 36 -28.15 -22.75 8.88
CA THR A 36 -27.97 -22.81 7.41
C THR A 36 -28.00 -21.48 6.64
N LEU A 37 -28.10 -20.31 7.27
CA LEU A 37 -28.33 -19.06 6.51
C LEU A 37 -27.04 -18.34 6.06
N PRO A 38 -26.95 -17.92 4.78
CA PRO A 38 -25.80 -17.20 4.21
C PRO A 38 -25.75 -15.69 4.57
N THR A 39 -26.65 -15.23 5.43
CA THR A 39 -26.85 -13.84 5.87
C THR A 39 -27.09 -13.80 7.37
N LEU A 40 -26.64 -12.72 8.03
CA LEU A 40 -26.88 -12.53 9.46
C LEU A 40 -28.39 -12.38 9.74
N PRO A 41 -28.97 -13.14 10.69
CA PRO A 41 -30.38 -13.03 11.03
C PRO A 41 -30.67 -11.72 11.75
N LYS A 42 -31.75 -11.04 11.36
CA LYS A 42 -32.24 -9.81 12.02
C LYS A 42 -33.17 -10.08 13.22
N HIS A 43 -33.41 -11.36 13.52
CA HIS A 43 -34.26 -11.83 14.64
C HIS A 43 -35.64 -11.15 14.73
N THR A 44 -36.25 -10.82 13.59
CA THR A 44 -37.52 -10.06 13.52
C THR A 44 -38.70 -10.76 14.19
N THR A 45 -38.70 -12.10 14.23
CA THR A 45 -39.70 -12.90 14.96
C THR A 45 -39.61 -12.66 16.48
N LEU A 46 -38.39 -12.59 17.02
CA LEU A 46 -38.16 -12.23 18.42
C LEU A 46 -38.68 -10.82 18.71
N HIS A 47 -38.41 -9.86 17.82
CA HIS A 47 -38.93 -8.50 17.96
C HIS A 47 -40.46 -8.47 17.96
N GLN A 48 -41.12 -9.22 17.08
CA GLN A 48 -42.59 -9.27 17.01
C GLN A 48 -43.22 -9.82 18.30
N GLU A 49 -42.69 -10.91 18.85
CA GLU A 49 -43.21 -11.50 20.10
C GLU A 49 -43.01 -10.58 21.31
N LEU A 50 -41.87 -9.88 21.36
CA LEU A 50 -41.58 -8.93 22.43
C LEU A 50 -42.37 -7.63 22.30
N THR A 51 -42.75 -7.23 21.09
CA THR A 51 -43.49 -5.97 20.85
C THR A 51 -44.81 -5.93 21.63
N ALA A 52 -45.48 -7.05 21.81
CA ALA A 52 -46.72 -7.15 22.60
C ALA A 52 -46.54 -6.74 24.08
N TYR A 53 -45.31 -6.79 24.60
CA TYR A 53 -44.98 -6.46 25.99
C TYR A 53 -44.39 -5.05 26.18
N THR A 54 -44.32 -4.25 25.11
CA THR A 54 -43.70 -2.92 25.11
C THR A 54 -44.30 -2.01 26.19
N GLU A 55 -45.64 -1.92 26.26
CA GLU A 55 -46.33 -1.08 27.26
C GLU A 55 -46.04 -1.54 28.70
N LEU A 56 -45.88 -2.84 28.92
CA LEU A 56 -45.54 -3.40 30.23
C LEU A 56 -44.10 -3.07 30.61
N MET A 57 -43.18 -3.03 29.65
CA MET A 57 -41.80 -2.61 29.87
C MET A 57 -41.71 -1.12 30.19
N HIS A 58 -42.48 -0.28 29.48
CA HIS A 58 -42.60 1.16 29.76
C HIS A 58 -43.22 1.40 31.14
N TRP A 59 -44.26 0.65 31.51
CA TRP A 59 -44.83 0.69 32.86
C TRP A 59 -43.77 0.34 33.92
N CYS A 60 -42.98 -0.72 33.68
CA CYS A 60 -41.90 -1.13 34.58
C CYS A 60 -40.84 -0.03 34.73
N LYS A 61 -40.50 0.71 33.66
CA LYS A 61 -39.55 1.84 33.70
C LYS A 61 -39.99 2.93 34.67
N VAL A 62 -41.27 3.31 34.63
CA VAL A 62 -41.85 4.38 35.46
C VAL A 62 -42.07 3.91 36.90
N MET A 63 -42.53 2.67 37.04
CA MET A 63 -43.05 2.17 38.32
C MET A 63 -42.01 1.41 39.13
N ASP A 64 -41.11 0.66 38.52
CA ASP A 64 -40.07 -0.13 39.18
C ASP A 64 -38.75 -0.12 38.39
N ARG A 65 -37.99 0.96 38.58
CA ARG A 65 -36.72 1.18 37.86
C ARG A 65 -35.69 0.09 38.12
N LYS A 66 -35.72 -0.57 39.29
CA LYS A 66 -34.78 -1.67 39.60
C LYS A 66 -35.10 -2.91 38.78
N ALA A 67 -36.38 -3.28 38.71
CA ALA A 67 -36.85 -4.37 37.86
C ALA A 67 -36.57 -4.09 36.38
N TYR A 68 -36.80 -2.86 35.92
CA TYR A 68 -36.48 -2.43 34.56
C TYR A 68 -34.99 -2.60 34.23
N THR A 69 -34.07 -2.08 35.07
CA THR A 69 -32.62 -2.22 34.84
C THR A 69 -32.18 -3.68 34.81
N LEU A 70 -32.75 -4.53 35.68
CA LEU A 70 -32.47 -5.97 35.68
C LEU A 70 -32.95 -6.64 34.39
N LEU A 71 -34.19 -6.34 33.95
CA LEU A 71 -34.74 -6.88 32.71
C LEU A 71 -33.95 -6.45 31.47
N THR A 72 -33.55 -5.18 31.40
CA THR A 72 -32.66 -4.69 30.34
C THR A 72 -31.35 -5.47 30.32
N LYS A 73 -30.73 -5.71 31.48
CA LYS A 73 -29.49 -6.49 31.56
C LYS A 73 -29.68 -7.96 31.16
N VAL A 74 -30.80 -8.58 31.54
CA VAL A 74 -31.12 -9.95 31.12
C VAL A 74 -31.28 -10.00 29.60
N TYR A 75 -32.03 -9.05 29.03
CA TYR A 75 -32.22 -8.94 27.58
C TYR A 75 -30.91 -8.78 26.83
N THR A 76 -30.07 -7.79 27.22
CA THR A 76 -28.80 -7.53 26.54
C THR A 76 -27.85 -8.71 26.65
N ASN A 77 -27.80 -9.40 27.79
CA ASN A 77 -27.00 -10.61 27.96
C ASN A 77 -27.50 -11.75 27.06
N CYS A 78 -28.80 -12.04 27.07
CA CYS A 78 -29.37 -13.14 26.28
C CYS A 78 -29.19 -12.91 24.79
N LEU A 79 -29.51 -11.72 24.29
CA LEU A 79 -29.34 -11.41 22.87
C LEU A 79 -27.89 -11.22 22.49
N GLY A 80 -27.05 -10.67 23.37
CA GLY A 80 -25.62 -10.58 23.13
C GLY A 80 -24.98 -11.96 22.90
N GLU A 81 -25.40 -12.99 23.64
CA GLU A 81 -24.94 -14.37 23.40
C GLU A 81 -25.44 -14.94 22.06
N ILE A 82 -26.68 -14.64 21.66
CA ILE A 82 -27.23 -15.05 20.36
C ILE A 82 -26.45 -14.39 19.22
N TYR A 83 -26.32 -13.06 19.24
CA TYR A 83 -25.61 -12.31 18.22
C TYR A 83 -24.13 -12.68 18.17
N THR A 84 -23.47 -12.89 19.32
CA THR A 84 -22.07 -13.36 19.36
C THR A 84 -21.91 -14.68 18.63
N ARG A 85 -22.77 -15.66 18.91
CA ARG A 85 -22.74 -16.96 18.24
C ARG A 85 -23.00 -16.82 16.73
N ASP A 86 -23.98 -16.00 16.34
CA ASP A 86 -24.37 -15.86 14.94
C ASP A 86 -23.28 -15.12 14.13
N ILE A 87 -22.66 -14.09 14.70
CA ILE A 87 -21.53 -13.35 14.10
C ILE A 87 -20.30 -14.26 13.97
N GLN A 88 -19.95 -15.02 15.00
CA GLN A 88 -18.83 -15.97 14.94
C GLN A 88 -19.02 -17.00 13.84
N LYS A 89 -20.21 -17.62 13.75
CA LYS A 89 -20.54 -18.57 12.67
C LYS A 89 -20.49 -17.93 11.29
N PHE A 90 -21.03 -16.71 11.16
CA PHE A 90 -21.04 -15.97 9.90
C PHE A 90 -19.61 -15.65 9.42
N LEU A 91 -18.74 -15.19 10.31
CA LEU A 91 -17.34 -14.92 9.99
C LEU A 91 -16.56 -16.20 9.70
N GLU A 92 -16.83 -17.29 10.40
CA GLU A 92 -16.21 -18.60 10.13
C GLU A 92 -16.61 -19.14 8.76
N ASN A 93 -17.89 -19.08 8.41
CA ASN A 93 -18.36 -19.42 7.06
C ASN A 93 -17.72 -18.52 5.99
N SER A 94 -17.50 -17.24 6.31
CA SER A 94 -16.82 -16.30 5.41
C SER A 94 -15.35 -16.67 5.20
N LYS A 95 -14.63 -17.10 6.24
CA LYS A 95 -13.25 -17.61 6.11
C LYS A 95 -13.20 -18.84 5.19
N GLN A 96 -14.14 -19.77 5.33
CA GLN A 96 -14.20 -20.97 4.50
C GLN A 96 -14.47 -20.65 3.01
N GLN A 97 -15.27 -19.63 2.73
CA GLN A 97 -15.52 -19.16 1.36
C GLN A 97 -14.29 -18.54 0.71
N ILE A 98 -13.44 -17.87 1.49
CA ILE A 98 -12.18 -17.27 1.00
C ILE A 98 -11.13 -18.35 0.72
N SER A 99 -10.92 -19.26 1.70
CA SER A 99 -9.88 -20.30 1.62
C SER A 99 -10.23 -21.47 0.71
N GLY A 100 -11.50 -21.63 0.30
CA GLY A 100 -11.99 -22.79 -0.44
C GLY A 100 -12.13 -24.04 0.44
N VAL A 101 -13.08 -24.91 0.09
CA VAL A 101 -13.50 -26.08 0.91
C VAL A 101 -12.38 -27.11 1.16
N ASN A 102 -11.29 -27.11 0.39
CA ASN A 102 -10.25 -28.15 0.43
C ASN A 102 -8.89 -27.73 1.04
N THR A 103 -8.75 -26.52 1.57
CA THR A 103 -7.40 -25.96 1.88
C THR A 103 -7.08 -25.84 3.37
N LEU A 104 -8.04 -26.14 4.26
CA LEU A 104 -7.88 -25.96 5.71
C LEU A 104 -7.04 -27.06 6.38
N VAL A 105 -7.01 -28.29 5.84
CA VAL A 105 -6.43 -29.46 6.52
C VAL A 105 -4.90 -29.59 6.37
N GLY A 106 -4.21 -28.57 5.83
CA GLY A 106 -2.74 -28.64 5.66
C GLY A 106 -1.97 -27.32 5.59
N ARG A 107 -2.64 -26.16 5.73
CA ARG A 107 -1.98 -24.85 5.67
C ARG A 107 -1.47 -24.40 7.05
N GLU A 108 -2.13 -24.76 8.15
CA GLU A 108 -1.77 -24.29 9.51
C GLU A 108 -0.34 -24.64 9.95
N ASP A 109 0.20 -25.81 9.56
CA ASP A 109 1.57 -26.23 9.91
C ASP A 109 2.66 -25.62 9.01
N LYS A 110 2.32 -25.12 7.82
CA LYS A 110 3.26 -24.44 6.90
C LYS A 110 3.26 -22.91 7.06
N LEU A 111 2.36 -22.36 7.88
CA LEU A 111 2.09 -20.92 8.03
C LEU A 111 3.17 -20.12 8.77
N ARG A 112 4.24 -20.77 9.25
CA ARG A 112 5.13 -20.17 10.24
C ARG A 112 6.21 -19.23 9.67
N ASN A 113 6.38 -19.12 8.36
CA ASN A 113 7.43 -18.25 7.82
C ASN A 113 7.27 -17.80 6.36
N THR A 114 6.05 -17.48 5.94
CA THR A 114 5.80 -17.05 4.55
C THR A 114 5.87 -15.53 4.43
N ASN A 115 7.09 -14.99 4.33
CA ASN A 115 7.31 -13.61 3.85
C ASN A 115 6.99 -13.55 2.34
N TRP A 116 5.72 -13.70 1.99
CA TRP A 116 5.27 -13.60 0.62
C TRP A 116 5.41 -12.14 0.15
N GLY A 117 6.06 -11.94 -1.01
CA GLY A 117 6.07 -10.65 -1.69
C GLY A 117 6.93 -9.55 -1.05
N LEU A 118 7.89 -9.86 -0.18
CA LEU A 118 8.85 -8.85 0.28
C LEU A 118 9.75 -8.40 -0.88
N LEU A 119 9.79 -7.09 -1.13
CA LEU A 119 10.48 -6.51 -2.28
C LEU A 119 11.95 -6.92 -2.36
N GLY A 120 12.69 -6.85 -1.25
CA GLY A 120 14.13 -7.16 -1.20
C GLY A 120 14.49 -8.64 -1.19
N VAL A 121 13.52 -9.55 -1.29
CA VAL A 121 13.75 -11.00 -1.27
C VAL A 121 13.66 -11.56 -2.70
N GLU A 122 14.54 -12.50 -3.04
CA GLU A 122 14.48 -13.18 -4.35
C GLU A 122 13.14 -13.89 -4.52
N ARG A 123 12.54 -13.79 -5.72
CA ARG A 123 11.22 -14.35 -6.02
C ARG A 123 11.15 -15.87 -5.76
N GLU A 124 12.25 -16.59 -5.95
CA GLU A 124 12.36 -18.03 -5.65
C GLU A 124 12.16 -18.37 -4.16
N GLN A 125 12.39 -17.40 -3.27
CA GLN A 125 12.25 -17.54 -1.83
C GLN A 125 10.88 -17.08 -1.34
N TRP A 126 10.02 -16.56 -2.23
CA TRP A 126 8.63 -16.33 -1.90
C TRP A 126 7.95 -17.67 -1.67
N GLY A 127 7.06 -17.74 -0.67
CA GLY A 127 6.34 -18.99 -0.41
C GLY A 127 5.34 -19.34 -1.51
N SER A 128 4.48 -20.32 -1.27
CA SER A 128 3.47 -20.73 -2.24
C SER A 128 2.64 -19.53 -2.72
N GLU A 129 2.53 -19.36 -4.03
CA GLU A 129 1.75 -18.28 -4.64
C GLU A 129 0.31 -18.31 -4.10
N CYS A 130 -0.13 -17.19 -3.52
CA CYS A 130 -1.55 -16.96 -3.26
C CYS A 130 -2.18 -16.53 -4.58
N ASP A 131 -3.14 -17.34 -5.05
CA ASP A 131 -3.86 -17.09 -6.31
C ASP A 131 -4.49 -15.68 -6.26
N PRO A 132 -4.26 -14.81 -7.27
CA PRO A 132 -4.93 -13.50 -7.35
C PRO A 132 -6.45 -13.58 -7.18
N SER A 133 -7.07 -14.72 -7.54
CA SER A 133 -8.48 -15.02 -7.30
C SER A 133 -8.84 -15.03 -5.81
N GLU A 134 -7.99 -15.55 -4.93
CA GLU A 134 -8.20 -15.57 -3.48
C GLU A 134 -8.23 -14.14 -2.93
N ARG A 135 -7.40 -13.24 -3.47
CA ARG A 135 -7.37 -11.81 -3.09
C ARG A 135 -8.67 -11.09 -3.45
N LEU A 136 -9.18 -11.31 -4.65
CA LEU A 136 -10.45 -10.72 -5.08
C LEU A 136 -11.65 -11.30 -4.32
N ARG A 137 -11.62 -12.60 -3.98
CA ARG A 137 -12.65 -13.22 -3.12
C ARG A 137 -12.65 -12.63 -1.73
N PHE A 138 -11.47 -12.43 -1.12
CA PHE A 138 -11.34 -11.76 0.16
C PHE A 138 -11.99 -10.38 0.13
N ASP A 139 -11.68 -9.57 -0.88
CA ASP A 139 -12.25 -8.22 -1.03
C ASP A 139 -13.78 -8.24 -1.10
N HIS A 140 -14.34 -9.11 -1.95
CA HIS A 140 -15.79 -9.26 -2.11
C HIS A 140 -16.47 -9.73 -0.82
N ILE A 141 -15.86 -10.70 -0.12
CA ILE A 141 -16.42 -11.27 1.10
C ILE A 141 -16.31 -10.26 2.26
N LEU A 142 -15.22 -9.52 2.35
CA LEU A 142 -15.07 -8.47 3.35
C LEU A 142 -16.11 -7.37 3.17
N GLU A 143 -16.35 -6.92 1.94
CA GLU A 143 -17.44 -5.98 1.63
C GLU A 143 -18.80 -6.53 2.08
N LYS A 144 -19.10 -7.78 1.75
CA LYS A 144 -20.34 -8.44 2.16
C LYS A 144 -20.48 -8.53 3.68
N VAL A 145 -19.39 -8.84 4.39
CA VAL A 145 -19.38 -8.90 5.86
C VAL A 145 -19.74 -7.55 6.46
N LEU A 146 -19.08 -6.47 6.02
CA LEU A 146 -19.32 -5.12 6.55
C LEU A 146 -20.73 -4.63 6.24
N ALA A 147 -21.20 -4.82 5.00
CA ALA A 147 -22.54 -4.43 4.57
C ALA A 147 -23.67 -5.19 5.27
N GLN A 148 -23.43 -6.40 5.77
CA GLN A 148 -24.44 -7.19 6.50
C GLN A 148 -24.55 -6.81 7.98
N LEU A 149 -23.50 -6.24 8.58
CA LEU A 149 -23.54 -5.82 9.99
C LEU A 149 -24.43 -4.60 10.21
N GLU A 150 -24.41 -3.63 9.29
CA GLU A 150 -25.21 -2.41 9.38
C GLU A 150 -26.71 -2.64 9.55
N PRO A 151 -27.41 -3.38 8.65
CA PRO A 151 -28.85 -3.56 8.77
C PRO A 151 -29.27 -4.40 9.98
N VAL A 152 -28.37 -5.22 10.54
CA VAL A 152 -28.63 -6.01 11.75
C VAL A 152 -28.53 -5.12 12.98
N CYS A 153 -27.44 -4.36 13.10
CA CYS A 153 -27.27 -3.40 14.19
C CYS A 153 -28.37 -2.33 14.18
N LEU A 154 -28.74 -1.81 13.00
CA LEU A 154 -29.79 -0.80 12.88
C LEU A 154 -31.18 -1.35 13.27
N SER A 155 -31.50 -2.59 12.86
CA SER A 155 -32.76 -3.23 13.21
C SER A 155 -32.88 -3.41 14.73
N GLU A 156 -31.82 -3.90 15.38
CA GLU A 156 -31.78 -4.11 16.83
C GLU A 156 -31.79 -2.77 17.59
N GLN A 157 -31.07 -1.76 17.09
CA GLN A 157 -31.08 -0.40 17.66
C GLN A 157 -32.49 0.18 17.66
N ASN A 158 -33.19 0.13 16.52
CA ASN A 158 -34.55 0.65 16.38
C ASN A 158 -35.52 -0.08 17.32
N PHE A 159 -35.38 -1.40 17.43
CA PHE A 159 -36.17 -2.19 18.39
C PHE A 159 -35.88 -1.76 19.83
N CYS A 160 -34.60 -1.68 20.23
CA CYS A 160 -34.21 -1.30 21.59
C CYS A 160 -34.71 0.10 21.97
N VAL A 161 -34.61 1.05 21.04
CA VAL A 161 -35.12 2.42 21.22
C VAL A 161 -36.62 2.41 21.52
N SER A 162 -37.41 1.65 20.75
CA SER A 162 -38.86 1.53 20.93
C SER A 162 -39.24 0.76 22.20
N PHE A 163 -38.68 -0.44 22.38
CA PHE A 163 -39.05 -1.37 23.46
C PHE A 163 -38.65 -0.86 24.86
N PHE A 164 -37.47 -0.24 24.98
CA PHE A 164 -36.98 0.32 26.24
C PHE A 164 -37.31 1.82 26.41
N GLN A 165 -37.98 2.42 25.43
CA GLN A 165 -38.36 3.84 25.43
C GLN A 165 -37.14 4.75 25.65
N LEU A 166 -36.03 4.47 24.98
CA LEU A 166 -34.76 5.17 25.22
C LEU A 166 -34.84 6.65 24.83
N ASP A 167 -35.73 7.01 23.90
CA ASP A 167 -35.98 8.38 23.44
C ASP A 167 -36.64 9.30 24.49
N VAL A 168 -37.22 8.72 25.55
CA VAL A 168 -37.90 9.47 26.60
C VAL A 168 -37.13 9.31 27.90
N LEU A 169 -36.13 10.18 28.11
CA LEU A 169 -35.66 10.49 29.46
C LEU A 169 -36.79 11.24 30.18
N SER A 170 -37.70 10.53 30.83
CA SER A 170 -38.73 11.17 31.66
C SER A 170 -38.06 11.97 32.79
N PRO A 171 -38.28 13.29 32.90
CA PRO A 171 -38.40 13.89 34.21
C PRO A 171 -39.78 13.49 34.73
N THR A 172 -39.81 12.76 35.84
CA THR A 172 -41.00 12.69 36.69
C THR A 172 -41.55 14.10 36.91
N THR A 173 -42.70 14.42 36.33
CA THR A 173 -43.82 15.17 36.93
C THR A 173 -44.91 15.42 35.88
N LYS A 174 -46.17 15.18 36.27
CA LYS A 174 -47.43 15.43 35.54
C LYS A 174 -47.86 14.35 34.53
N ASN A 175 -48.45 13.26 35.04
CA ASN A 175 -49.91 13.09 35.02
C ASN A 175 -50.29 11.63 35.27
N THR A 176 -50.38 11.31 36.55
CA THR A 176 -51.37 10.34 37.03
C THR A 176 -52.70 11.09 37.10
N GLN A 177 -53.54 11.04 36.07
CA GLN A 177 -54.97 11.32 36.27
C GLN A 177 -55.84 10.67 35.19
N THR A 178 -56.52 9.64 35.67
CA THR A 178 -57.80 9.10 35.21
C THR A 178 -58.82 10.19 34.86
N THR A 179 -59.55 9.98 33.75
CA THR A 179 -60.96 10.34 33.47
C THR A 179 -61.54 11.69 33.96
N LEU A 180 -62.14 12.40 33.00
CA LEU A 180 -63.20 13.41 33.09
C LEU A 180 -62.83 14.85 33.50
N ASP A 181 -63.48 15.76 32.78
CA ASP A 181 -63.64 17.21 32.94
C ASP A 181 -62.59 18.20 32.41
N GLY A 182 -63.07 19.05 31.49
CA GLY A 182 -62.91 20.50 31.64
C GLY A 182 -62.02 21.22 30.64
N LEU A 183 -62.65 21.83 29.64
CA LEU A 183 -62.10 22.88 28.77
C LEU A 183 -61.41 24.00 29.57
N ALA A 184 -60.16 24.33 29.22
CA ALA A 184 -59.61 25.68 29.38
C ALA A 184 -58.43 25.88 28.42
N VAL A 185 -58.68 26.67 27.39
CA VAL A 185 -57.69 27.25 26.47
C VAL A 185 -57.10 28.47 27.17
N ASP A 186 -55.77 28.58 27.25
CA ASP A 186 -55.13 29.86 27.49
C ASP A 186 -53.82 29.98 26.68
N ASN A 187 -53.90 30.82 25.64
CA ASN A 187 -52.81 31.29 24.80
C ASN A 187 -52.01 32.38 25.53
N ARG A 188 -50.68 32.26 25.62
CA ARG A 188 -49.75 33.41 25.62
C ARG A 188 -48.41 33.07 24.93
N PRO A 189 -47.76 34.05 24.26
CA PRO A 189 -46.76 33.81 23.22
C PRO A 189 -45.30 33.87 23.71
N GLU A 190 -44.42 33.49 22.78
CA GLU A 190 -42.98 33.24 22.84
C GLU A 190 -42.11 34.18 23.70
N SER A 191 -41.13 33.58 24.38
CA SER A 191 -39.91 34.27 24.85
C SER A 191 -38.72 33.29 24.82
N ASP A 192 -37.64 33.76 24.21
CA ASP A 192 -36.33 33.12 24.07
C ASP A 192 -35.75 32.62 25.40
N ALA A 193 -35.81 31.31 25.63
CA ALA A 193 -34.88 30.54 26.44
C ALA A 193 -35.17 29.04 26.22
N VAL A 194 -34.15 28.18 26.33
CA VAL A 194 -34.23 26.69 26.37
C VAL A 194 -33.99 25.94 25.04
N VAL A 195 -32.92 26.25 24.29
CA VAL A 195 -32.39 25.31 23.25
C VAL A 195 -31.18 24.49 23.75
N LEU A 196 -30.51 24.91 24.83
CA LEU A 196 -29.36 24.18 25.41
C LEU A 196 -29.71 22.85 26.11
N PRO A 197 -30.87 22.67 26.78
CA PRO A 197 -31.18 21.41 27.45
C PRO A 197 -31.52 20.27 26.50
N GLN A 198 -32.17 20.54 25.36
CA GLN A 198 -32.55 19.54 24.36
C GLN A 198 -31.33 18.84 23.75
N LYS A 199 -30.31 19.59 23.31
CA LYS A 199 -29.04 19.02 22.79
C LYS A 199 -28.26 18.18 23.82
N ARG A 200 -28.42 18.44 25.13
CA ARG A 200 -27.80 17.61 26.18
C ARG A 200 -28.58 16.32 26.41
N ILE A 201 -29.91 16.39 26.35
CA ILE A 201 -30.81 15.24 26.51
C ILE A 201 -30.65 14.29 25.31
N GLU A 202 -30.61 14.79 24.08
CA GLU A 202 -30.34 14.00 22.87
C GLU A 202 -28.99 13.28 22.92
N LYS A 203 -27.94 13.97 23.39
CA LYS A 203 -26.62 13.34 23.60
C LYS A 203 -26.66 12.23 24.65
N GLN A 204 -27.44 12.41 25.72
CA GLN A 204 -27.57 11.40 26.77
C GLN A 204 -28.37 10.18 26.29
N VAL A 205 -29.44 10.39 25.52
CA VAL A 205 -30.21 9.31 24.87
C VAL A 205 -29.30 8.52 23.93
N ASN A 206 -28.55 9.21 23.06
CA ASN A 206 -27.62 8.54 22.14
C ASN A 206 -26.52 7.77 22.87
N GLU A 207 -26.07 8.24 24.04
CA GLU A 207 -25.12 7.52 24.89
C GLU A 207 -25.73 6.25 25.52
N GLU A 208 -26.97 6.32 26.00
CA GLU A 208 -27.67 5.16 26.56
C GLU A 208 -27.97 4.10 25.50
N VAL A 209 -28.40 4.52 24.30
CA VAL A 209 -28.55 3.64 23.13
C VAL A 209 -27.21 3.00 22.78
N ARG A 210 -26.13 3.79 22.67
CA ARG A 210 -24.80 3.26 22.32
C ARG A 210 -24.31 2.25 23.36
N ARG A 211 -24.54 2.51 24.65
CA ARG A 211 -24.17 1.58 25.72
C ARG A 211 -24.93 0.26 25.60
N MET A 212 -26.25 0.31 25.37
CA MET A 212 -27.05 -0.89 25.18
C MET A 212 -26.60 -1.68 23.95
N MET A 213 -26.32 -0.99 22.84
CA MET A 213 -25.77 -1.62 21.64
C MET A 213 -24.39 -2.24 21.88
N ALA A 214 -23.54 -1.61 22.70
CA ALA A 214 -22.25 -2.18 23.10
C ALA A 214 -22.39 -3.43 23.97
N ASP A 215 -23.40 -3.49 24.85
CA ASP A 215 -23.68 -4.69 25.65
C ASP A 215 -24.16 -5.86 24.78
N ILE A 216 -24.87 -5.59 23.67
CA ILE A 216 -25.37 -6.62 22.74
C ILE A 216 -24.32 -7.02 21.71
N PHE A 217 -23.66 -6.05 21.07
CA PHE A 217 -22.78 -6.26 19.92
C PHE A 217 -21.30 -6.02 20.23
N GLY A 218 -20.90 -6.00 21.51
CA GLY A 218 -19.50 -5.82 21.91
C GLY A 218 -18.53 -6.86 21.34
N CYS A 219 -19.03 -7.97 20.81
CA CYS A 219 -18.24 -8.99 20.10
C CYS A 219 -17.82 -8.59 18.67
N ILE A 220 -18.48 -7.62 18.02
CA ILE A 220 -18.19 -7.27 16.61
C ILE A 220 -16.73 -6.85 16.44
N GLU A 221 -16.24 -5.94 17.30
CA GLU A 221 -14.88 -5.44 17.21
C GLU A 221 -13.81 -6.55 17.32
N PRO A 222 -13.76 -7.36 18.40
CA PRO A 222 -12.76 -8.41 18.52
C PRO A 222 -12.88 -9.47 17.42
N GLU A 223 -14.09 -9.82 16.99
CA GLU A 223 -14.28 -10.83 15.94
C GLU A 223 -13.82 -10.33 14.56
N LEU A 224 -14.09 -9.06 14.20
CA LEU A 224 -13.55 -8.46 12.98
C LEU A 224 -12.03 -8.36 13.02
N VAL A 225 -11.45 -7.95 14.16
CA VAL A 225 -9.99 -7.91 14.33
C VAL A 225 -9.38 -9.30 14.18
N ASN A 226 -10.00 -10.33 14.77
CA ASN A 226 -9.55 -11.72 14.63
C ASN A 226 -9.65 -12.21 13.18
N PHE A 227 -10.75 -11.89 12.49
CA PHE A 227 -10.95 -12.22 11.08
C PHE A 227 -9.85 -11.61 10.19
N ILE A 228 -9.52 -10.34 10.39
CA ILE A 228 -8.48 -9.65 9.61
C ILE A 228 -7.10 -10.22 9.93
N ASN A 229 -6.76 -10.37 11.21
CA ASN A 229 -5.46 -10.88 11.64
C ASN A 229 -5.22 -12.33 11.17
N TYR A 230 -6.28 -13.14 11.05
CA TYR A 230 -6.18 -14.49 10.48
C TYR A 230 -5.71 -14.44 9.02
N HIS A 231 -6.32 -13.59 8.20
CA HIS A 231 -5.95 -13.46 6.79
C HIS A 231 -4.58 -12.78 6.62
N GLU A 232 -4.26 -11.75 7.41
CA GLU A 232 -2.94 -11.09 7.36
C GLU A 232 -1.77 -12.05 7.60
N LYS A 233 -1.97 -13.10 8.41
CA LYS A 233 -0.97 -14.17 8.62
C LYS A 233 -0.81 -15.09 7.40
N LEU A 234 -1.82 -15.17 6.53
CA LEU A 234 -1.76 -15.94 5.28
C LEU A 234 -1.03 -15.13 4.20
N ASP A 235 -1.48 -13.89 3.99
CA ASP A 235 -0.90 -12.93 3.06
C ASP A 235 -1.04 -11.52 3.64
N SER A 236 0.09 -10.87 3.93
CA SER A 236 0.07 -9.52 4.50
C SER A 236 -0.53 -8.49 3.55
N ILE A 237 -0.67 -8.76 2.24
CA ILE A 237 -1.33 -7.86 1.28
C ILE A 237 -2.81 -7.63 1.64
N TYR A 238 -3.48 -8.56 2.33
CA TYR A 238 -4.87 -8.38 2.75
C TYR A 238 -5.11 -7.14 3.61
N CYS A 239 -4.08 -6.60 4.28
CA CYS A 239 -4.20 -5.36 5.03
C CYS A 239 -4.57 -4.15 4.14
N MET A 240 -4.17 -4.15 2.86
CA MET A 240 -4.53 -3.09 1.90
C MET A 240 -6.03 -3.07 1.62
N TYR A 241 -6.60 -4.25 1.32
CA TYR A 241 -8.03 -4.41 1.08
C TYR A 241 -8.84 -4.03 2.32
N ALA A 242 -8.41 -4.50 3.50
CA ALA A 242 -9.05 -4.14 4.75
C ALA A 242 -9.03 -2.63 4.99
N LEU A 243 -7.90 -1.96 4.73
CA LEU A 243 -7.78 -0.51 4.92
C LEU A 243 -8.79 0.25 4.04
N VAL A 244 -8.90 -0.13 2.76
CA VAL A 244 -9.82 0.51 1.81
C VAL A 244 -11.27 0.27 2.23
N ARG A 245 -11.67 -0.98 2.49
CA ARG A 245 -13.06 -1.34 2.82
C ARG A 245 -13.53 -0.71 4.12
N PHE A 246 -12.76 -0.81 5.20
CA PHE A 246 -13.13 -0.15 6.45
C PHE A 246 -13.16 1.36 6.32
N SER A 247 -12.27 1.97 5.52
CA SER A 247 -12.32 3.41 5.28
C SER A 247 -13.61 3.81 4.55
N GLN A 248 -14.02 3.08 3.52
CA GLN A 248 -15.26 3.35 2.80
C GLN A 248 -16.47 3.30 3.73
N HIS A 249 -16.60 2.24 4.52
CA HIS A 249 -17.72 2.06 5.45
C HIS A 249 -17.78 3.11 6.58
N VAL A 250 -16.63 3.53 7.11
CA VAL A 250 -16.57 4.62 8.11
C VAL A 250 -16.96 5.97 7.49
N MET A 251 -16.61 6.20 6.22
CA MET A 251 -16.87 7.47 5.55
C MET A 251 -18.27 7.58 4.96
N SER A 252 -18.91 6.45 4.63
CA SER A 252 -20.30 6.41 4.17
C SER A 252 -21.34 6.45 5.29
N ALA A 253 -20.91 6.34 6.56
CA ALA A 253 -21.82 6.30 7.70
C ALA A 253 -22.59 7.62 7.89
N GLN A 254 -23.92 7.55 7.89
CA GLN A 254 -24.80 8.72 8.08
C GLN A 254 -24.71 9.29 9.50
N ASP A 255 -24.62 8.43 10.51
CA ASP A 255 -24.41 8.79 11.91
C ASP A 255 -23.03 8.35 12.38
N THR A 256 -22.07 9.28 12.32
CA THR A 256 -20.68 9.05 12.73
C THR A 256 -20.54 8.76 14.22
N GLY A 257 -21.52 9.15 15.05
CA GLY A 257 -21.57 8.89 16.48
C GLY A 257 -22.28 7.59 16.87
N SER A 258 -22.79 6.83 15.88
CA SER A 258 -23.45 5.55 16.11
C SER A 258 -22.49 4.51 16.69
N PHE A 259 -23.04 3.48 17.34
CA PHE A 259 -22.26 2.35 17.86
C PHE A 259 -21.39 1.73 16.76
N LEU A 260 -21.99 1.37 15.62
CA LEU A 260 -21.30 0.66 14.55
C LEU A 260 -20.21 1.52 13.90
N SER A 261 -20.46 2.82 13.68
CA SER A 261 -19.45 3.76 13.16
C SER A 261 -18.24 3.84 14.08
N MET A 262 -18.46 3.95 15.40
CA MET A 262 -17.36 3.97 16.39
C MET A 262 -16.60 2.64 16.42
N THR A 263 -17.29 1.51 16.33
CA THR A 263 -16.68 0.18 16.23
C THR A 263 -15.84 0.02 14.97
N PHE A 264 -16.37 0.37 13.79
CA PHE A 264 -15.61 0.35 12.53
C PHE A 264 -14.43 1.31 12.57
N GLY A 265 -14.58 2.49 13.19
CA GLY A 265 -13.50 3.44 13.44
C GLY A 265 -12.38 2.83 14.29
N SER A 266 -12.72 2.11 15.37
CA SER A 266 -11.74 1.40 16.22
C SER A 266 -10.97 0.32 15.43
N VAL A 267 -11.70 -0.53 14.69
CA VAL A 267 -11.09 -1.57 13.84
C VAL A 267 -10.22 -0.96 12.76
N LEU A 268 -10.66 0.13 12.12
CA LEU A 268 -9.92 0.85 11.09
C LEU A 268 -8.57 1.38 11.61
N VAL A 269 -8.51 1.87 12.86
CA VAL A 269 -7.24 2.28 13.48
C VAL A 269 -6.27 1.10 13.59
N GLN A 270 -6.76 -0.09 13.97
CA GLN A 270 -5.94 -1.29 14.05
C GLN A 270 -5.48 -1.76 12.66
N VAL A 271 -6.38 -1.77 11.67
CA VAL A 271 -6.07 -2.11 10.27
C VAL A 271 -5.02 -1.16 9.71
N LYS A 272 -5.13 0.14 9.96
CA LYS A 272 -4.13 1.13 9.54
C LYS A 272 -2.75 0.83 10.13
N ARG A 273 -2.67 0.48 11.42
CA ARG A 273 -1.40 0.08 12.06
C ARG A 273 -0.81 -1.17 11.41
N ASN A 274 -1.64 -2.13 11.02
CA ASN A 274 -1.19 -3.34 10.32
C ASN A 274 -0.66 -3.00 8.91
N TYR A 275 -1.36 -2.14 8.16
CA TYR A 275 -0.89 -1.63 6.87
C TYR A 275 0.46 -0.89 6.99
N ASP A 276 0.61 0.00 7.95
CA ASP A 276 1.87 0.72 8.17
C ASP A 276 3.00 -0.23 8.56
N ARG A 277 2.72 -1.29 9.35
CA ARG A 277 3.69 -2.33 9.70
C ARG A 277 4.12 -3.12 8.46
N TYR A 278 3.19 -3.50 7.60
CA TYR A 278 3.47 -4.20 6.35
C TYR A 278 4.35 -3.35 5.42
N MET A 279 3.98 -2.08 5.20
CA MET A 279 4.77 -1.17 4.36
C MET A 279 6.17 -0.90 4.95
N GLN A 280 6.27 -0.83 6.28
CA GLN A 280 7.57 -0.73 6.94
C GLN A 280 8.42 -1.99 6.76
N ALA A 281 7.81 -3.18 6.77
CA ALA A 281 8.52 -4.43 6.48
C ALA A 281 9.04 -4.46 5.03
N GLN A 282 8.26 -3.97 4.06
CA GLN A 282 8.71 -3.79 2.68
C GLN A 282 9.91 -2.85 2.59
N LEU A 283 9.85 -1.71 3.27
CA LEU A 283 10.95 -0.75 3.32
C LEU A 283 12.22 -1.33 3.96
N SER A 284 12.09 -2.04 5.09
CA SER A 284 13.22 -2.70 5.74
C SER A 284 13.83 -3.78 4.85
N SER A 285 13.00 -4.57 4.15
CA SER A 285 13.47 -5.58 3.21
C SER A 285 14.33 -4.99 2.08
N ILE A 286 13.95 -3.83 1.54
CA ILE A 286 14.78 -3.11 0.55
C ILE A 286 16.13 -2.73 1.14
N LYS A 287 16.14 -2.15 2.35
CA LYS A 287 17.36 -1.66 3.02
C LYS A 287 18.31 -2.77 3.44
N GLU A 288 17.77 -3.93 3.81
CA GLU A 288 18.52 -5.09 4.27
C GLU A 288 18.92 -6.05 3.12
N SER A 289 18.51 -5.73 1.89
CA SER A 289 18.81 -6.50 0.69
C SER A 289 20.32 -6.68 0.51
N LYS A 290 20.73 -7.88 0.09
CA LYS A 290 22.13 -8.23 -0.17
C LYS A 290 22.28 -8.73 -1.60
N VAL A 291 23.40 -8.36 -2.23
CA VAL A 291 23.75 -8.87 -3.56
C VAL A 291 24.38 -10.26 -3.49
N ASN A 292 24.00 -11.12 -4.43
CA ASN A 292 24.64 -12.40 -4.63
C ASN A 292 26.07 -12.20 -5.16
N ARG A 293 27.06 -12.55 -4.34
CA ARG A 293 28.49 -12.42 -4.66
C ARG A 293 29.00 -13.52 -5.61
N LYS A 294 28.24 -14.60 -5.79
CA LYS A 294 28.68 -15.77 -6.58
C LYS A 294 28.45 -15.57 -8.08
N SER A 295 27.41 -14.85 -8.49
CA SER A 295 27.04 -14.59 -9.89
C SER A 295 27.29 -13.13 -10.31
N LYS A 296 27.10 -12.85 -11.60
CA LYS A 296 26.94 -11.46 -12.07
C LYS A 296 25.73 -10.83 -11.37
N CYS A 297 25.86 -9.56 -11.02
CA CYS A 297 24.73 -8.77 -10.53
C CYS A 297 23.91 -8.28 -11.73
N GLY A 298 22.66 -8.73 -11.84
CA GLY A 298 21.67 -8.19 -12.78
C GLY A 298 20.72 -7.22 -12.09
N ILE A 299 19.44 -7.29 -12.47
CA ILE A 299 18.37 -6.52 -11.81
C ILE A 299 18.20 -6.99 -10.37
N LEU A 300 18.20 -6.03 -9.44
CA LEU A 300 18.06 -6.33 -8.02
C LEU A 300 16.62 -6.78 -7.70
N PRO A 301 16.41 -7.71 -6.74
CA PRO A 301 15.09 -8.26 -6.45
C PRO A 301 14.03 -7.19 -6.19
N PHE A 302 14.35 -6.15 -5.41
CA PHE A 302 13.41 -5.08 -5.11
C PHE A 302 13.06 -4.19 -6.29
N VAL A 303 13.90 -4.15 -7.33
CA VAL A 303 13.60 -3.45 -8.58
C VAL A 303 12.64 -4.29 -9.42
N ALA A 304 12.95 -5.57 -9.62
CA ALA A 304 12.11 -6.49 -10.40
C ALA A 304 10.73 -6.73 -9.75
N ASN A 305 10.69 -6.88 -8.42
CA ASN A 305 9.49 -7.18 -7.67
C ASN A 305 8.55 -5.96 -7.52
N PHE A 306 9.06 -4.74 -7.76
CA PHE A 306 8.28 -3.52 -7.56
C PHE A 306 7.09 -3.41 -8.50
N GLU A 307 7.22 -3.90 -9.74
CA GLU A 307 6.15 -3.87 -10.73
C GLU A 307 4.91 -4.61 -10.23
N GLU A 308 5.09 -5.84 -9.77
CA GLU A 308 4.00 -6.68 -9.29
C GLU A 308 3.35 -6.07 -8.05
N PHE A 309 4.16 -5.57 -7.12
CA PHE A 309 3.67 -4.87 -5.92
C PHE A 309 2.85 -3.63 -6.29
N ALA A 310 3.37 -2.79 -7.18
CA ALA A 310 2.72 -1.54 -7.58
C ALA A 310 1.42 -1.81 -8.33
N ASN A 311 1.41 -2.76 -9.28
CA ASN A 311 0.18 -3.13 -10.01
C ASN A 311 -0.93 -3.60 -9.06
N HIS A 312 -0.59 -4.42 -8.05
CA HIS A 312 -1.56 -4.84 -7.03
C HIS A 312 -2.03 -3.67 -6.17
N ALA A 313 -1.12 -2.83 -5.68
CA ALA A 313 -1.47 -1.68 -4.87
C ALA A 313 -2.35 -0.67 -5.65
N GLU A 314 -2.04 -0.42 -6.93
CA GLU A 314 -2.86 0.43 -7.81
C GLU A 314 -4.25 -0.16 -8.03
N LEU A 315 -4.38 -1.49 -8.14
CA LEU A 315 -5.69 -2.15 -8.26
C LEU A 315 -6.55 -1.93 -7.01
N VAL A 316 -5.96 -2.09 -5.82
CA VAL A 316 -6.68 -1.99 -4.53
C VAL A 316 -7.04 -0.54 -4.18
N PHE A 317 -6.12 0.39 -4.42
CA PHE A 317 -6.29 1.80 -4.06
C PHE A 317 -6.94 2.65 -5.16
N LYS A 318 -7.41 2.01 -6.25
CA LYS A 318 -8.10 2.67 -7.34
C LYS A 318 -9.35 3.41 -6.84
N ASP A 319 -9.43 4.70 -7.13
CA ASP A 319 -10.56 5.57 -6.78
C ASP A 319 -10.87 5.59 -5.26
N THR A 320 -9.85 5.44 -4.42
CA THR A 320 -9.99 5.45 -2.95
C THR A 320 -9.56 6.77 -2.30
N GLU A 321 -10.21 7.11 -1.19
CA GLU A 321 -9.83 8.27 -0.36
C GLU A 321 -8.52 8.08 0.41
N ARG A 322 -8.00 6.84 0.44
CA ARG A 322 -6.72 6.48 1.09
C ARG A 322 -5.53 6.57 0.14
N ARG A 323 -5.70 7.10 -1.07
CA ARG A 323 -4.62 7.25 -2.05
C ARG A 323 -3.40 7.97 -1.50
N ALA A 324 -3.61 9.03 -0.72
CA ALA A 324 -2.54 9.81 -0.11
C ALA A 324 -1.66 9.00 0.87
N ASP A 325 -2.19 7.95 1.49
CA ASP A 325 -1.42 7.06 2.37
C ASP A 325 -0.51 6.15 1.54
N LEU A 326 -0.98 5.63 0.40
CA LEU A 326 -0.16 4.86 -0.54
C LEU A 326 0.92 5.72 -1.21
N ASP A 327 0.57 6.92 -1.68
CA ASP A 327 1.51 7.83 -2.33
C ASP A 327 2.72 8.17 -1.43
N LYS A 328 2.49 8.38 -0.13
CA LYS A 328 3.57 8.59 0.85
C LYS A 328 4.50 7.38 0.95
N TRP A 329 3.95 6.17 0.91
CA TRP A 329 4.73 4.95 0.97
C TRP A 329 5.51 4.71 -0.33
N TYR A 330 4.94 4.99 -1.50
CA TYR A 330 5.67 4.93 -2.77
C TYR A 330 6.92 5.81 -2.78
N VAL A 331 6.78 7.08 -2.36
CA VAL A 331 7.93 7.99 -2.26
C VAL A 331 9.02 7.40 -1.35
N LYS A 332 8.65 6.87 -0.19
CA LYS A 332 9.61 6.25 0.74
C LYS A 332 10.30 5.01 0.15
N LEU A 333 9.54 4.11 -0.47
CA LEU A 333 10.05 2.87 -1.03
C LEU A 333 11.02 3.15 -2.19
N VAL A 334 10.60 3.96 -3.17
CA VAL A 334 11.43 4.26 -4.35
C VAL A 334 12.66 5.08 -3.97
N THR A 335 12.56 5.99 -2.99
CA THR A 335 13.74 6.70 -2.46
C THR A 335 14.73 5.72 -1.84
N ALA A 336 14.27 4.76 -1.03
CA ALA A 336 15.14 3.74 -0.45
C ALA A 336 15.79 2.86 -1.53
N MET A 337 15.07 2.48 -2.60
CA MET A 337 15.67 1.76 -3.73
C MET A 337 16.82 2.56 -4.35
N PHE A 338 16.63 3.87 -4.53
CA PHE A 338 17.64 4.77 -5.13
C PHE A 338 18.87 4.98 -4.23
N GLU A 339 18.73 4.83 -2.92
CA GLU A 339 19.82 4.85 -1.95
C GLU A 339 20.57 3.52 -1.90
N VAL A 340 19.86 2.40 -1.98
CA VAL A 340 20.42 1.04 -1.85
C VAL A 340 21.15 0.59 -3.12
N ILE A 341 20.64 0.92 -4.33
CA ILE A 341 21.26 0.53 -5.61
C ILE A 341 22.75 0.93 -5.65
N PRO A 342 23.15 2.20 -5.39
CA PRO A 342 24.56 2.58 -5.40
C PRO A 342 25.42 1.89 -4.35
N SER A 343 24.85 1.60 -3.18
CA SER A 343 25.54 0.89 -2.10
C SER A 343 25.89 -0.54 -2.54
N LEU A 344 24.89 -1.29 -3.02
CA LEU A 344 25.08 -2.66 -3.49
C LEU A 344 25.98 -2.74 -4.72
N ALA A 345 25.92 -1.74 -5.60
CA ALA A 345 26.81 -1.63 -6.75
C ALA A 345 28.28 -1.43 -6.37
N THR A 346 28.57 -0.90 -5.18
CA THR A 346 29.95 -0.72 -4.69
C THR A 346 30.47 -2.00 -4.01
N ASP A 347 29.57 -2.76 -3.40
CA ASP A 347 29.89 -4.00 -2.68
C ASP A 347 30.09 -5.22 -3.61
N HIS A 348 29.65 -5.15 -4.87
CA HIS A 348 29.77 -6.24 -5.83
C HIS A 348 31.13 -6.24 -6.54
N HIS A 349 31.82 -7.38 -6.52
CA HIS A 349 33.21 -7.49 -7.01
C HIS A 349 33.34 -8.08 -8.42
N LYS A 350 32.27 -8.65 -9.00
CA LYS A 350 32.31 -9.32 -10.32
C LYS A 350 31.73 -8.44 -11.43
N THR A 351 30.72 -7.64 -11.13
CA THR A 351 30.06 -6.73 -12.08
C THR A 351 30.53 -5.30 -11.78
N PRO A 352 30.91 -4.52 -12.81
CA PRO A 352 31.26 -3.10 -12.62
C PRO A 352 30.15 -2.31 -11.93
N SER A 353 30.51 -1.43 -10.98
CA SER A 353 29.55 -0.59 -10.25
C SER A 353 28.68 0.24 -11.19
N GLU A 354 29.27 0.76 -12.27
CA GLU A 354 28.56 1.56 -13.26
C GLU A 354 27.54 0.72 -14.03
N VAL A 355 27.80 -0.56 -14.29
CA VAL A 355 26.85 -1.47 -14.95
C VAL A 355 25.66 -1.77 -14.05
N VAL A 356 25.90 -2.10 -12.78
CA VAL A 356 24.81 -2.37 -11.82
C VAL A 356 23.89 -1.15 -11.70
N LYS A 357 24.46 0.06 -11.56
CA LYS A 357 23.69 1.30 -11.52
C LYS A 357 22.93 1.53 -12.82
N MET A 358 23.60 1.39 -13.97
CA MET A 358 23.00 1.64 -15.28
C MET A 358 21.81 0.71 -15.56
N GLU A 359 21.96 -0.59 -15.39
CA GLU A 359 20.88 -1.57 -15.62
C GLU A 359 19.69 -1.32 -14.69
N ASN A 360 19.94 -1.17 -13.38
CA ASN A 360 18.86 -0.98 -12.41
C ASN A 360 18.15 0.37 -12.57
N PHE A 361 18.87 1.47 -12.85
CA PHE A 361 18.22 2.76 -13.09
C PHE A 361 17.51 2.84 -14.45
N HIS A 362 17.99 2.11 -15.46
CA HIS A 362 17.28 1.96 -16.72
C HIS A 362 15.94 1.25 -16.52
N HIS A 363 15.97 0.11 -15.82
CA HIS A 363 14.77 -0.66 -15.50
C HIS A 363 13.79 0.17 -14.67
N MET A 364 14.25 0.86 -13.62
CA MET A 364 13.42 1.77 -12.82
C MET A 364 12.80 2.88 -13.67
N PHE A 365 13.54 3.47 -14.62
CA PHE A 365 12.98 4.48 -15.52
C PHE A 365 11.89 3.91 -16.43
N SER A 366 12.11 2.73 -17.00
CA SER A 366 11.13 2.02 -17.83
C SER A 366 9.86 1.71 -17.04
N LEU A 367 10.03 1.08 -15.87
CA LEU A 367 8.95 0.69 -14.98
C LEU A 367 8.11 1.89 -14.52
N LEU A 368 8.74 2.96 -14.02
CA LEU A 368 8.04 4.16 -13.59
C LEU A 368 7.32 4.87 -14.76
N SER A 369 7.84 4.74 -15.99
CA SER A 369 7.18 5.27 -17.19
C SER A 369 5.95 4.47 -17.59
N GLN A 370 5.95 3.16 -17.35
CA GLN A 370 4.82 2.26 -17.62
C GLN A 370 3.71 2.42 -16.57
N LEU A 371 4.07 2.44 -15.28
CA LEU A 371 3.12 2.55 -14.16
C LEU A 371 2.36 3.88 -14.13
N LYS A 372 2.98 4.98 -14.62
CA LYS A 372 2.38 6.33 -14.69
C LYS A 372 1.83 6.85 -13.35
N ILE A 373 2.47 6.49 -12.24
CA ILE A 373 2.12 6.97 -10.90
C ILE A 373 2.62 8.42 -10.73
N SER A 374 1.70 9.37 -10.61
CA SER A 374 1.99 10.81 -10.63
C SER A 374 2.94 11.27 -9.52
N VAL A 375 2.81 10.76 -8.30
CA VAL A 375 3.68 11.14 -7.17
C VAL A 375 5.15 10.74 -7.39
N LEU A 376 5.41 9.79 -8.30
CA LEU A 376 6.75 9.30 -8.63
C LEU A 376 7.36 9.98 -9.87
N ASP A 377 6.74 11.03 -10.42
CA ASP A 377 7.25 11.72 -11.61
C ASP A 377 8.63 12.36 -11.40
N ALA A 378 8.93 12.82 -10.18
CA ALA A 378 10.25 13.31 -9.81
C ALA A 378 11.29 12.19 -9.84
N HIS A 379 10.99 11.05 -9.19
CA HIS A 379 11.84 9.86 -9.20
C HIS A 379 12.05 9.28 -10.59
N LYS A 380 11.05 9.36 -11.47
CA LYS A 380 11.18 8.97 -12.88
C LYS A 380 12.23 9.82 -13.60
N LYS A 381 12.21 11.15 -13.43
CA LYS A 381 13.23 12.05 -14.01
C LYS A 381 14.61 11.78 -13.42
N GLU A 382 14.68 11.55 -12.11
CA GLU A 382 15.92 11.23 -11.40
C GLU A 382 16.49 9.87 -11.84
N ALA A 383 15.65 8.84 -12.07
CA ALA A 383 16.08 7.55 -12.61
C ALA A 383 16.77 7.72 -13.96
N LYS A 384 16.15 8.51 -14.86
CA LYS A 384 16.73 8.81 -16.18
C LYS A 384 18.08 9.52 -16.05
N GLN A 385 18.19 10.47 -15.12
CA GLN A 385 19.45 11.18 -14.87
C GLN A 385 20.53 10.22 -14.35
N LYS A 386 20.23 9.44 -13.31
CA LYS A 386 21.18 8.47 -12.74
C LYS A 386 21.59 7.38 -13.73
N TYR A 387 20.67 6.95 -14.58
CA TYR A 387 20.96 6.07 -15.71
C TYR A 387 21.98 6.69 -16.66
N ASN A 388 21.75 7.93 -17.12
CA ASN A 388 22.66 8.63 -18.02
C ASN A 388 24.03 8.90 -17.37
N ASP A 389 24.05 9.26 -16.08
CA ASP A 389 25.29 9.48 -15.33
C ASP A 389 26.10 8.18 -15.19
N ALA A 390 25.42 7.05 -14.91
CA ALA A 390 26.05 5.73 -14.86
C ALA A 390 26.57 5.27 -16.24
N LEU A 391 25.80 5.50 -17.30
CA LEU A 391 26.23 5.24 -18.68
C LEU A 391 27.48 6.05 -19.03
N LYS A 392 27.47 7.36 -18.75
CA LYS A 392 28.62 8.24 -19.01
C LYS A 392 29.84 7.83 -18.19
N ALA A 393 29.66 7.47 -16.92
CA ALA A 393 30.73 6.96 -16.07
C ALA A 393 31.30 5.63 -16.60
N TYR A 394 30.43 4.72 -17.05
CA TYR A 394 30.85 3.45 -17.65
C TYR A 394 31.68 3.68 -18.92
N VAL A 395 31.20 4.53 -19.82
CA VAL A 395 31.94 4.87 -21.05
C VAL A 395 33.27 5.52 -20.68
N THR A 396 33.29 6.53 -19.81
CA THR A 396 34.55 7.19 -19.38
C THR A 396 35.56 6.19 -18.79
N ARG A 397 35.10 5.22 -17.99
CA ARG A 397 35.96 4.26 -17.31
C ARG A 397 36.47 3.13 -18.21
N TYR A 398 35.61 2.58 -19.06
CA TYR A 398 35.92 1.38 -19.86
C TYR A 398 36.32 1.68 -21.30
N PHE A 399 35.79 2.77 -21.86
CA PHE A 399 36.29 3.34 -23.11
C PHE A 399 37.61 4.08 -22.89
N GLY A 400 37.70 4.80 -21.76
CA GLY A 400 38.91 5.53 -21.38
C GLY A 400 39.23 6.66 -22.36
N ARG A 401 40.52 6.79 -22.68
CA ARG A 401 41.03 7.66 -23.74
C ARG A 401 41.51 6.80 -24.92
N PRO A 402 40.63 6.45 -25.88
CA PRO A 402 41.04 5.91 -27.16
C PRO A 402 42.19 6.72 -27.76
N LEU A 403 43.09 6.09 -28.50
CA LEU A 403 44.26 6.78 -29.07
C LEU A 403 45.14 7.43 -27.98
N GLU A 404 45.40 6.71 -26.89
CA GLU A 404 46.06 7.24 -25.67
C GLU A 404 47.32 8.06 -25.95
N LYS A 405 48.25 7.57 -26.78
CA LYS A 405 49.49 8.29 -27.10
C LYS A 405 49.25 9.55 -27.93
N LEU A 406 48.22 9.54 -28.78
CA LEU A 406 47.79 10.71 -29.53
C LEU A 406 47.19 11.76 -28.57
N ASN A 407 46.37 11.32 -27.62
CA ASN A 407 45.85 12.19 -26.56
C ASN A 407 46.97 12.76 -25.68
N GLN A 408 47.96 11.95 -25.26
CA GLN A 408 49.11 12.43 -24.49
C GLN A 408 49.95 13.45 -25.27
N PHE A 409 50.13 13.24 -26.58
CA PHE A 409 50.79 14.21 -27.46
C PHE A 409 50.03 15.54 -27.46
N PHE A 410 48.71 15.52 -27.64
CA PHE A 410 47.89 16.74 -27.66
C PHE A 410 47.70 17.40 -26.30
N ASP A 411 47.72 16.65 -25.19
CA ASP A 411 47.79 17.23 -23.84
C ASP A 411 49.10 18.02 -23.66
N GLY A 412 50.22 17.48 -24.15
CA GLY A 412 51.52 18.16 -24.14
C GLY A 412 51.52 19.42 -25.02
N VAL A 413 50.88 19.35 -26.19
CA VAL A 413 50.66 20.51 -27.06
C VAL A 413 49.84 21.59 -26.34
N GLN A 414 48.73 21.21 -25.70
CA GLN A 414 47.90 22.16 -24.95
C GLN A 414 48.60 22.77 -23.75
N ALA A 415 49.42 21.99 -23.03
CA ALA A 415 50.24 22.52 -21.95
C ALA A 415 51.24 23.57 -22.46
N LYS A 416 51.79 23.40 -23.67
CA LYS A 416 52.65 24.41 -24.30
C LYS A 416 51.89 25.65 -24.75
N VAL A 417 50.68 25.49 -25.27
CA VAL A 417 49.80 26.64 -25.58
C VAL A 417 49.46 27.41 -24.30
N ALA A 418 49.13 26.71 -23.22
CA ALA A 418 48.84 27.32 -21.92
C ALA A 418 50.07 28.06 -21.33
N GLN A 419 51.28 27.64 -21.68
CA GLN A 419 52.54 28.34 -21.35
C GLN A 419 52.78 29.61 -22.20
N GLY A 420 51.84 29.99 -23.06
CA GLY A 420 51.89 31.24 -23.85
C GLY A 420 52.45 31.06 -25.27
N VAL A 421 52.72 29.83 -25.71
CA VAL A 421 53.17 29.56 -27.09
C VAL A 421 51.97 29.68 -28.03
N LYS A 422 52.12 30.46 -29.10
CA LYS A 422 51.06 30.60 -30.10
C LYS A 422 50.79 29.28 -30.80
N GLU A 423 49.53 29.02 -31.12
CA GLU A 423 49.11 27.76 -31.76
C GLU A 423 49.83 27.51 -33.10
N SER A 424 50.11 28.56 -33.86
CA SER A 424 50.88 28.48 -35.10
C SER A 424 52.36 28.08 -34.90
N GLU A 425 52.91 28.26 -33.70
CA GLU A 425 54.33 28.07 -33.39
C GLU A 425 54.63 26.68 -32.80
N ILE A 426 53.60 25.94 -32.37
CA ILE A 426 53.74 24.58 -31.83
C ILE A 426 54.52 23.67 -32.77
N SER A 427 54.27 23.79 -34.08
CA SER A 427 54.90 22.96 -35.09
C SER A 427 56.43 23.10 -35.19
N TYR A 428 57.00 24.18 -34.62
CA TYR A 428 58.45 24.41 -34.54
C TYR A 428 59.07 23.87 -33.24
N GLN A 429 58.28 23.45 -32.26
CA GLN A 429 58.82 22.78 -31.07
C GLN A 429 59.27 21.37 -31.42
N MET A 430 60.53 21.06 -31.09
CA MET A 430 61.14 19.77 -31.43
C MET A 430 60.31 18.57 -30.91
N ALA A 431 59.79 18.65 -29.69
CA ALA A 431 58.98 17.61 -29.06
C ALA A 431 57.56 17.46 -29.65
N PHE A 432 57.06 18.49 -30.34
CA PHE A 432 55.71 18.52 -30.93
C PHE A 432 55.77 18.87 -32.43
N SER A 433 56.85 18.48 -33.10
CA SER A 433 57.07 18.83 -34.50
C SER A 433 56.09 18.07 -35.42
N LYS A 434 55.97 18.52 -36.68
CA LYS A 434 55.19 17.82 -37.72
C LYS A 434 55.64 16.36 -37.90
N GLN A 435 56.93 16.09 -37.74
CA GLN A 435 57.49 14.73 -37.87
C GLN A 435 57.06 13.85 -36.69
N GLU A 436 57.06 14.38 -35.47
CA GLU A 436 56.65 13.61 -34.29
C GLU A 436 55.14 13.36 -34.29
N LEU A 437 54.32 14.34 -34.70
CA LEU A 437 52.88 14.13 -34.90
C LEU A 437 52.61 12.99 -35.91
N ARG A 438 53.28 12.99 -37.07
CA ARG A 438 53.14 11.89 -38.07
C ARG A 438 53.57 10.54 -37.51
N LYS A 439 54.55 10.50 -36.62
CA LYS A 439 55.03 9.27 -35.98
C LYS A 439 53.98 8.73 -35.01
N VAL A 440 53.37 9.58 -34.19
CA VAL A 440 52.31 9.20 -33.25
C VAL A 440 51.04 8.73 -34.00
N ILE A 441 50.68 9.38 -35.11
CA ILE A 441 49.53 8.95 -35.94
C ILE A 441 49.73 7.55 -36.52
N ARG A 442 50.94 7.23 -37.00
CA ARG A 442 51.26 5.90 -37.57
C ARG A 442 51.11 4.73 -36.60
N GLU A 443 51.07 5.00 -35.29
CA GLU A 443 50.85 3.96 -34.29
C GLU A 443 49.38 3.53 -34.22
N TYR A 444 48.46 4.26 -34.86
CA TYR A 444 47.02 3.98 -34.87
C TYR A 444 46.47 3.80 -36.29
N PRO A 445 46.95 2.82 -37.08
CA PRO A 445 46.34 2.50 -38.36
C PRO A 445 44.91 1.99 -38.13
N GLY A 446 44.00 2.21 -39.08
CA GLY A 446 42.58 1.83 -38.95
C GLY A 446 42.34 0.36 -38.54
N ARG A 447 43.25 -0.56 -38.93
CA ARG A 447 43.21 -1.97 -38.52
C ARG A 447 43.43 -2.18 -37.02
N GLU A 448 44.38 -1.47 -36.41
CA GLU A 448 44.64 -1.53 -34.96
C GLU A 448 43.47 -0.94 -34.19
N VAL A 449 42.92 0.20 -34.66
CA VAL A 449 41.73 0.82 -34.08
C VAL A 449 40.54 -0.15 -34.11
N ARG A 450 40.28 -0.77 -35.28
CA ARG A 450 39.21 -1.77 -35.43
C ARG A 450 39.40 -2.98 -34.50
N LYS A 451 40.63 -3.48 -34.36
CA LYS A 451 40.94 -4.59 -33.44
C LYS A 451 40.64 -4.20 -31.99
N GLY A 452 41.10 -3.02 -31.55
CA GLY A 452 40.81 -2.50 -30.22
C GLY A 452 39.31 -2.33 -29.94
N LEU A 453 38.55 -1.84 -30.92
CA LEU A 453 37.09 -1.73 -30.82
C LEU A 453 36.41 -3.11 -30.71
N ASN A 454 36.87 -4.13 -31.43
CA ASN A 454 36.30 -5.48 -31.32
C ASN A 454 36.57 -6.12 -29.95
N ASP A 455 37.77 -5.94 -29.40
CA ASP A 455 38.12 -6.44 -28.06
C ASP A 455 37.32 -5.72 -26.97
N LEU A 456 37.11 -4.41 -27.14
CA LEU A 456 36.23 -3.62 -26.28
C LEU A 456 34.78 -4.10 -26.37
N TYR A 457 34.24 -4.35 -27.57
CA TYR A 457 32.87 -4.84 -27.75
C TYR A 457 32.64 -6.13 -26.95
N LYS A 458 33.52 -7.12 -27.12
CA LYS A 458 33.48 -8.39 -26.36
C LYS A 458 33.59 -8.18 -24.85
N LYS A 459 34.32 -7.16 -24.40
CA LYS A 459 34.43 -6.82 -22.97
C LYS A 459 33.12 -6.22 -22.45
N VAL A 460 32.49 -5.33 -23.21
CA VAL A 460 31.20 -4.72 -22.86
C VAL A 460 30.10 -5.75 -22.82
N GLU A 461 30.03 -6.60 -23.84
CA GLU A 461 29.11 -7.76 -23.90
C GLU A 461 29.26 -8.68 -22.69
N LYS A 462 30.49 -8.94 -22.25
CA LYS A 462 30.74 -9.74 -21.04
C LYS A 462 30.30 -9.06 -19.75
N HIS A 463 30.26 -7.74 -19.68
CA HIS A 463 29.87 -7.04 -18.45
C HIS A 463 28.35 -6.92 -18.30
N LEU A 464 27.64 -6.68 -19.41
CA LEU A 464 26.20 -6.46 -19.42
C LEU A 464 25.42 -7.77 -19.29
N CYS A 465 24.19 -7.64 -18.81
CA CYS A 465 23.17 -8.68 -18.83
C CYS A 465 22.34 -8.59 -20.12
N GLU A 466 21.85 -9.73 -20.61
CA GLU A 466 21.05 -9.79 -21.84
C GLU A 466 19.62 -9.23 -21.64
N GLU A 467 19.09 -9.25 -20.41
CA GLU A 467 17.70 -8.92 -20.08
C GLU A 467 17.27 -7.51 -20.54
N GLU A 468 18.12 -6.49 -20.39
CA GLU A 468 17.77 -5.10 -20.70
C GLU A 468 18.17 -4.66 -22.12
N ASN A 469 18.82 -5.52 -22.92
CA ASN A 469 19.27 -5.20 -24.28
C ASN A 469 20.10 -3.89 -24.39
N LEU A 470 20.81 -3.50 -23.33
CA LEU A 470 21.54 -2.23 -23.26
C LEU A 470 22.83 -2.20 -24.09
N LEU A 471 23.29 -3.35 -24.58
CA LEU A 471 24.55 -3.45 -25.34
C LEU A 471 24.59 -2.47 -26.52
N GLN A 472 23.52 -2.40 -27.32
CA GLN A 472 23.45 -1.50 -28.46
C GLN A 472 23.43 -0.02 -28.04
N VAL A 473 22.79 0.30 -26.92
CA VAL A 473 22.73 1.67 -26.39
C VAL A 473 24.11 2.11 -25.90
N VAL A 474 24.79 1.26 -25.13
CA VAL A 474 26.16 1.50 -24.65
C VAL A 474 27.12 1.61 -25.84
N TRP A 475 26.97 0.75 -26.84
CA TRP A 475 27.82 0.77 -28.04
C TRP A 475 27.66 2.06 -28.84
N ARG A 476 26.43 2.57 -28.98
CA ARG A 476 26.19 3.90 -29.58
C ARG A 476 26.78 5.02 -28.75
N ALA A 477 26.65 4.98 -27.42
CA ALA A 477 27.28 5.98 -26.56
C ALA A 477 28.81 5.98 -26.69
N MET A 478 29.44 4.81 -26.79
CA MET A 478 30.88 4.68 -27.06
C MET A 478 31.27 5.21 -28.45
N GLN A 479 30.42 4.98 -29.47
CA GLN A 479 30.61 5.54 -30.81
C GLN A 479 30.59 7.07 -30.79
N GLU A 480 29.60 7.66 -30.13
CA GLU A 480 29.47 9.11 -30.00
C GLU A 480 30.68 9.73 -29.29
N GLU A 481 31.14 9.13 -28.19
CA GLU A 481 32.33 9.58 -27.47
C GLU A 481 33.61 9.46 -28.32
N PHE A 482 33.77 8.39 -29.12
CA PHE A 482 34.90 8.27 -30.04
C PHE A 482 34.88 9.37 -31.11
N ILE A 483 33.70 9.64 -31.68
CA ILE A 483 33.54 10.69 -32.68
C ILE A 483 33.83 12.07 -32.09
N GLN A 484 33.41 12.33 -30.84
CA GLN A 484 33.72 13.58 -30.15
C GLN A 484 35.23 13.76 -29.95
N GLN A 485 35.93 12.71 -29.50
CA GLN A 485 37.38 12.75 -29.34
C GLN A 485 38.11 12.91 -30.68
N TYR A 486 37.67 12.22 -31.73
CA TYR A 486 38.21 12.37 -33.08
C TYR A 486 38.09 13.83 -33.56
N LYS A 487 36.89 14.43 -33.46
CA LYS A 487 36.64 15.82 -33.87
C LYS A 487 37.49 16.80 -33.07
N TYR A 488 37.69 16.53 -31.78
CA TYR A 488 38.54 17.35 -30.91
C TYR A 488 40.01 17.32 -31.37
N ILE A 489 40.55 16.13 -31.64
CA ILE A 489 41.93 15.96 -32.13
C ILE A 489 42.10 16.60 -33.51
N GLU A 490 41.14 16.40 -34.42
CA GLU A 490 41.15 16.99 -35.75
C GLU A 490 41.16 18.54 -35.68
N ASN A 491 40.36 19.12 -34.78
CA ASN A 491 40.37 20.57 -34.54
C ASN A 491 41.74 21.07 -34.04
N LEU A 492 42.38 20.34 -33.14
CA LEU A 492 43.72 20.67 -32.65
C LEU A 492 44.77 20.56 -33.76
N ILE A 493 44.70 19.54 -34.63
CA ILE A 493 45.59 19.41 -35.78
C ILE A 493 45.44 20.63 -36.71
N GLN A 494 44.21 21.03 -37.02
CA GLN A 494 43.94 22.17 -37.89
C GLN A 494 44.48 23.48 -37.34
N ARG A 495 44.37 23.70 -36.02
CA ARG A 495 44.85 24.92 -35.34
C ARG A 495 46.36 24.95 -35.14
N CYS A 496 46.95 23.84 -34.73
CA CYS A 496 48.36 23.78 -34.32
C CYS A 496 49.32 23.48 -35.48
N TYR A 497 48.81 22.91 -36.57
CA TYR A 497 49.60 22.49 -37.74
C TYR A 497 48.96 22.95 -39.07
N PRO A 498 48.69 24.26 -39.25
CA PRO A 498 48.07 24.76 -40.47
C PRO A 498 48.96 24.50 -41.70
N GLY A 499 48.32 24.15 -42.84
CA GLY A 499 49.01 23.89 -44.12
C GLY A 499 49.92 22.65 -44.13
N SER A 500 49.88 21.80 -43.10
CA SER A 500 50.73 20.61 -43.00
C SER A 500 50.20 19.38 -43.77
N MET A 501 48.94 19.45 -44.23
CA MET A 501 48.17 18.33 -44.81
C MET A 501 48.28 17.03 -43.99
N ILE A 502 48.41 17.15 -42.67
CA ILE A 502 48.39 16.00 -41.76
C ILE A 502 46.94 15.70 -41.41
N THR A 503 46.47 14.52 -41.75
CA THR A 503 45.17 13.98 -41.36
C THR A 503 45.38 12.65 -40.63
N LEU A 504 44.36 12.19 -39.91
CA LEU A 504 44.35 10.84 -39.37
C LEU A 504 44.16 9.83 -40.51
N ASP A 505 44.66 8.60 -40.32
CA ASP A 505 44.63 7.53 -41.33
C ASP A 505 43.23 6.94 -41.57
N PHE A 506 42.21 7.44 -40.85
CA PHE A 506 40.82 7.01 -40.93
C PHE A 506 39.89 8.21 -40.74
N SER A 507 38.72 8.15 -41.35
CA SER A 507 37.68 9.18 -41.32
C SER A 507 36.56 8.87 -40.32
N ILE A 508 35.64 9.81 -40.14
CA ILE A 508 34.40 9.58 -39.38
C ILE A 508 33.56 8.46 -40.01
N GLU A 509 33.52 8.38 -41.34
CA GLU A 509 32.79 7.32 -42.06
C GLU A 509 33.39 5.94 -41.77
N ASP A 510 34.72 5.85 -41.71
CA ASP A 510 35.42 4.61 -41.34
C ASP A 510 35.09 4.20 -39.89
N ILE A 511 35.05 5.16 -38.96
CA ILE A 511 34.65 4.90 -37.56
C ILE A 511 33.22 4.35 -37.51
N LEU A 512 32.29 5.00 -38.22
CA LEU A 512 30.90 4.55 -38.30
C LEU A 512 30.82 3.12 -38.88
N HIS A 513 31.60 2.84 -39.93
CA HIS A 513 31.69 1.51 -40.52
C HIS A 513 32.26 0.49 -39.54
N PHE A 514 33.34 0.80 -38.81
CA PHE A 514 33.93 -0.12 -37.83
C PHE A 514 32.94 -0.49 -36.73
N PHE A 515 32.26 0.50 -36.14
CA PHE A 515 31.26 0.26 -35.09
C PHE A 515 30.05 -0.55 -35.60
N SER A 516 29.57 -0.25 -36.82
CA SER A 516 28.46 -0.97 -37.46
C SER A 516 28.84 -2.41 -37.80
N GLU A 517 30.01 -2.62 -38.39
CA GLU A 517 30.48 -3.95 -38.79
C GLU A 517 30.72 -4.84 -37.56
N ILE A 518 31.31 -4.30 -36.49
CA ILE A 518 31.50 -5.03 -35.23
C ILE A 518 30.13 -5.43 -34.65
N ALA A 519 29.18 -4.50 -34.58
CA ALA A 519 27.84 -4.78 -34.06
C ALA A 519 26.99 -5.72 -34.94
N ARG A 520 27.34 -5.94 -36.21
CA ARG A 520 26.71 -6.93 -37.10
C ARG A 520 27.39 -8.29 -37.08
N SER A 521 28.63 -8.34 -36.60
CA SER A 521 29.47 -9.55 -36.58
C SER A 521 29.31 -10.41 -35.33
N HIS A 522 28.67 -9.84 -34.31
CA HIS A 522 28.17 -10.49 -33.09
C HIS A 522 26.66 -10.31 -33.07
#